data_AF-A0A662UR03-F1
#
_entry.id   AF-A0A662UR03-F1
#
_cell.length_a   1.000
_cell.length_b   1.000
_cell.length_c   1.000
_cell.angle_alpha   90.00
_cell.angle_beta   90.00
_cell.angle_gamma   90.00
#
_symmetry.space_group_name_H-M   'P 1'
#
loop_
_entity.id
_entity.type
_entity.pdbx_description
1 polymer ?
#
loop_
_entity_poly.entity_id
_entity_poly.type
_entity_poly.pdbx_seq_one_letter_code
_entity_poly.pdbx_strand_id
1 'polypeptide(L)'
;MRAGGVVKGLVKRAIMLYLTLVISVYITIVVANMGGLVDQYIKSQLILEITYNIKRNPEYRNLPPAEIDKLIKKTFEIEIKRRGLDKPFLVRSLIYLRDALTLDLGRAMYLQSDSGSRQVKIIILERLPQTVMLFTTSMLIHFFVNLFMGLYLARHYGSFLDKLFIALSPTSVIPGWSYGIFLILIFYSWLHVLPPGGIVDVPPPEDPILYSLSVLKHMILPLASWIISGFFLGCYGSRTFFLIFSTEDYVEAARAKGVPPRLIERRYILRPALPPIVTNFALGLIGSW
;
A
#
# COMPACT_ATOMS: atom_id res chain seq x y z
N MET A 1 -18.84 -29.60 29.74
CA MET A 1 -17.42 -29.96 29.49
C MET A 1 -16.85 -29.51 28.12
N ARG A 2 -17.38 -28.47 27.44
CA ARG A 2 -16.90 -28.01 26.11
C ARG A 2 -16.10 -26.68 26.11
N ALA A 3 -16.11 -25.92 27.21
CA ALA A 3 -15.45 -24.60 27.27
C ALA A 3 -13.91 -24.69 27.27
N GLY A 4 -13.31 -25.69 27.94
CA GLY A 4 -11.85 -25.83 28.03
C GLY A 4 -11.17 -26.13 26.68
N GLY A 5 -11.86 -26.81 25.76
CA GLY A 5 -11.34 -27.09 24.42
C GLY A 5 -11.26 -25.85 23.52
N VAL A 6 -12.27 -24.97 23.62
CA VAL A 6 -12.33 -23.72 22.84
C VAL A 6 -11.24 -22.75 23.32
N VAL A 7 -11.09 -22.56 24.63
CA VAL A 7 -10.06 -21.69 25.21
C VAL A 7 -8.66 -22.18 24.85
N LYS A 8 -8.38 -23.48 24.99
CA LYS A 8 -7.09 -24.06 24.59
C LYS A 8 -6.80 -23.86 23.10
N GLY A 9 -7.83 -23.96 22.24
CA GLY A 9 -7.73 -23.68 20.81
C GLY A 9 -7.40 -22.22 20.51
N LEU A 10 -8.09 -21.27 21.16
CA LEU A 10 -7.83 -19.83 21.01
C LEU A 10 -6.43 -19.44 21.49
N VAL A 11 -5.99 -19.95 22.64
CA VAL A 11 -4.64 -19.69 23.16
C VAL A 11 -3.57 -20.23 22.22
N LYS A 12 -3.73 -21.47 21.71
CA LYS A 12 -2.78 -22.03 20.74
C LYS A 12 -2.70 -21.17 19.47
N ARG A 13 -3.83 -20.68 18.97
CA ARG A 13 -3.86 -19.77 17.81
C ARG A 13 -3.18 -18.44 18.11
N ALA A 14 -3.46 -17.83 19.25
CA ALA A 14 -2.83 -16.56 19.65
C ALA A 14 -1.30 -16.69 19.75
N ILE A 15 -0.81 -17.78 20.36
CA ILE A 15 0.63 -18.07 20.44
C ILE A 15 1.24 -18.24 19.04
N MET A 16 0.59 -19.04 18.18
CA MET A 16 1.07 -19.24 16.81
C MET A 16 1.13 -17.92 16.03
N LEU A 17 0.09 -17.08 16.13
CA LEU A 17 0.07 -15.77 15.47
C LEU A 17 1.16 -14.83 15.99
N TYR A 18 1.38 -14.81 17.31
CA TYR A 18 2.45 -14.02 17.91
C TYR A 18 3.84 -14.50 17.47
N LEU A 19 4.08 -15.81 17.45
CA LEU A 19 5.35 -16.38 16.97
C LEU A 19 5.56 -16.06 15.49
N THR A 20 4.54 -16.23 14.65
CA THR A 20 4.61 -15.86 13.23
C THR A 20 4.95 -14.38 13.08
N LEU A 21 4.29 -13.48 13.82
CA LEU A 21 4.58 -12.05 13.80
C LEU A 21 6.04 -11.75 14.16
N VAL A 22 6.53 -12.32 15.27
CA VAL A 22 7.91 -12.11 15.75
C VAL A 22 8.93 -12.59 14.71
N ILE A 23 8.71 -13.77 14.14
CA ILE A 23 9.59 -14.34 13.10
C ILE A 23 9.55 -13.46 11.85
N SER A 24 8.36 -13.09 11.37
CA SER A 24 8.19 -12.23 10.21
C SER A 24 8.89 -10.88 10.38
N VAL A 25 8.69 -10.20 11.52
CA VAL A 25 9.34 -8.92 11.83
C VAL A 25 10.86 -9.08 11.88
N TYR A 26 11.37 -10.14 12.51
CA TYR A 26 12.81 -10.37 12.57
C TYR A 26 13.41 -10.64 11.19
N ILE A 27 12.76 -11.46 10.37
CA ILE A 27 13.17 -11.69 8.98
C ILE A 27 13.17 -10.37 8.21
N THR A 28 12.13 -9.54 8.34
CA THR A 28 12.09 -8.21 7.71
C THR A 28 13.27 -7.35 8.13
N ILE A 29 13.65 -7.33 9.41
CA ILE A 29 14.82 -6.57 9.90
C ILE A 29 16.12 -7.09 9.27
N VAL A 30 16.29 -8.41 9.19
CA VAL A 30 17.49 -9.03 8.59
C VAL A 30 17.59 -8.72 7.09
N VAL A 31 16.48 -8.87 6.36
CA VAL A 31 16.40 -8.57 4.93
C VAL A 31 16.63 -7.08 4.68
N ALA A 32 15.98 -6.21 5.47
CA ALA A 32 16.10 -4.77 5.35
C ALA A 32 17.52 -4.26 5.58
N ASN A 33 18.33 -4.93 6.42
CA ASN A 33 19.73 -4.56 6.61
C ASN A 33 20.64 -4.92 5.41
N MET A 34 20.15 -5.70 4.44
CA MET A 34 20.87 -6.07 3.20
C MET A 34 22.31 -6.56 3.46
N GLY A 35 22.51 -7.42 4.46
CA GLY A 35 23.85 -7.95 4.79
C GLY A 35 24.87 -6.92 5.29
N GLY A 36 24.42 -5.76 5.78
CA GLY A 36 25.28 -4.68 6.28
C GLY A 36 25.54 -3.56 5.27
N LEU A 37 25.05 -3.66 4.03
CA LEU A 37 25.13 -2.57 3.05
C LEU A 37 24.43 -1.31 3.56
N VAL A 38 23.30 -1.46 4.26
CA VAL A 38 22.58 -0.32 4.84
C VAL A 38 23.43 0.43 5.86
N ASP A 39 24.20 -0.27 6.70
CA ASP A 39 25.13 0.39 7.62
C ASP A 39 26.17 1.23 6.88
N GLN A 40 26.70 0.72 5.76
CA GLN A 40 27.68 1.43 4.94
C GLN A 40 27.06 2.65 4.25
N TYR A 41 25.82 2.54 3.76
CA TYR A 41 25.08 3.66 3.21
C TYR A 41 24.83 4.74 4.26
N ILE A 42 24.37 4.35 5.45
CA ILE A 42 24.14 5.30 6.55
C ILE A 42 25.45 5.97 6.96
N LYS A 43 26.55 5.22 7.13
CA LYS A 43 27.86 5.80 7.47
C LYS A 43 28.36 6.76 6.39
N SER A 44 28.23 6.38 5.12
CA SER A 44 28.63 7.22 3.98
C SER A 44 27.81 8.51 3.88
N GLN A 45 26.49 8.42 4.04
CA GLN A 45 25.61 9.59 4.06
C GLN A 45 25.92 10.48 5.27
N LEU A 46 26.15 9.89 6.43
CA LEU A 46 26.41 10.62 7.67
C LEU A 46 27.71 11.42 7.60
N ILE A 47 28.80 10.82 7.09
CA ILE A 47 30.06 11.56 6.95
C ILE A 47 29.95 12.69 5.93
N LEU A 48 29.20 12.49 4.84
CA LEU A 48 28.92 13.54 3.85
C LEU A 48 28.10 14.68 4.46
N GLU A 49 27.02 14.35 5.19
CA GLU A 49 26.16 15.33 5.86
C GLU A 49 26.94 16.16 6.89
N ILE A 50 27.72 15.49 7.76
CA ILE A 50 28.55 16.16 8.78
C ILE A 50 29.60 17.05 8.11
N THR A 51 30.28 16.54 7.08
CA THR A 51 31.30 17.31 6.35
C THR A 51 30.68 18.55 5.70
N TYR A 52 29.52 18.41 5.07
CA TYR A 52 28.81 19.51 4.43
C TYR A 52 28.34 20.54 5.46
N ASN A 53 27.74 20.10 6.57
CA ASN A 53 27.25 20.98 7.63
C ASN A 53 28.38 21.74 8.32
N ILE A 54 29.51 21.09 8.62
CA ILE A 54 30.67 21.73 9.26
C ILE A 54 31.32 22.73 8.31
N LYS A 55 31.56 22.37 7.04
CA LYS A 55 32.20 23.27 6.06
C LYS A 55 31.34 24.47 5.70
N ARG A 56 30.01 24.36 5.81
CA ARG A 56 29.06 25.46 5.53
C ARG A 56 28.79 26.34 6.76
N ASN A 57 29.13 25.89 7.96
CA ASN A 57 28.92 26.68 9.18
C ASN A 57 29.93 27.85 9.22
N PRO A 58 29.46 29.13 9.27
CA PRO A 58 30.32 30.29 9.36
C PRO A 58 31.30 30.26 10.54
N GLU A 59 30.96 29.59 11.64
CA GLU A 59 31.80 29.48 12.85
C GLU A 59 33.12 28.74 12.60
N TYR A 60 33.14 27.77 11.70
CA TYR A 60 34.31 26.92 11.46
C TYR A 60 35.15 27.36 10.26
N ARG A 61 34.78 28.49 9.62
CA ARG A 61 35.36 28.94 8.36
C ARG A 61 36.85 29.27 8.45
N ASN A 62 37.30 29.75 9.61
CA ASN A 62 38.67 30.21 9.83
C ASN A 62 39.57 29.16 10.50
N LEU A 63 39.03 27.96 10.77
CA LEU A 63 39.82 26.90 11.40
C LEU A 63 40.81 26.29 10.39
N PRO A 64 42.01 25.88 10.85
CA PRO A 64 42.95 25.14 10.01
C PRO A 64 42.30 23.85 9.46
N PRO A 65 42.61 23.43 8.22
CA PRO A 65 42.03 22.22 7.63
C PRO A 65 42.17 20.95 8.49
N ALA A 66 43.30 20.82 9.21
CA ALA A 66 43.54 19.69 10.11
C ALA A 66 42.59 19.66 11.33
N GLU A 67 42.18 20.83 11.84
CA GLU A 67 41.22 20.91 12.94
C GLU A 67 39.79 20.61 12.48
N ILE A 68 39.44 21.04 11.27
CA ILE A 68 38.15 20.72 10.63
C ILE A 68 38.02 19.21 10.45
N ASP A 69 39.06 18.54 9.95
CA ASP A 69 39.05 17.07 9.78
C ASP A 69 38.93 16.34 11.12
N LYS A 70 39.58 16.85 12.17
CA LYS A 70 39.45 16.31 13.53
C LYS A 70 38.04 16.48 14.08
N LEU A 71 37.40 17.63 13.84
CA LEU A 71 36.03 17.90 14.25
C LEU A 71 35.03 17.00 13.52
N ILE A 72 35.21 16.81 12.21
CA ILE A 72 34.39 15.89 11.40
C ILE A 72 34.48 14.47 11.95
N LYS A 73 35.70 13.93 12.16
CA LYS A 73 35.90 12.59 12.71
C LYS A 73 35.26 12.44 14.08
N LYS A 74 35.47 13.41 14.99
CA LYS A 74 34.89 13.40 16.32
C LYS A 74 33.36 13.38 16.29
N THR A 75 32.76 14.24 15.45
CA THR A 75 31.30 14.34 15.32
C THR A 75 30.72 13.05 14.73
N PHE A 76 31.41 12.47 13.75
CA PHE A 76 31.04 11.21 13.14
C PHE A 76 31.07 10.04 14.13
N GLU A 77 32.10 9.93 14.97
CA GLU A 77 32.18 8.90 16.01
C GLU A 77 31.07 9.02 17.07
N ILE A 78 30.75 10.26 17.49
CA ILE A 78 29.66 10.53 18.43
C ILE A 78 28.33 10.04 17.84
N GLU A 79 28.08 10.35 16.57
CA GLU A 79 26.83 10.02 15.91
C GLU A 79 26.71 8.52 15.57
N ILE A 80 27.84 7.84 15.25
CA ILE A 80 27.89 6.38 15.14
C ILE A 80 27.46 5.73 16.47
N LYS A 81 28.05 6.15 17.60
CA LYS A 81 27.73 5.60 18.92
C LYS A 81 26.30 5.88 19.32
N ARG A 82 25.81 7.10 19.07
CA ARG A 82 24.42 7.50 19.34
C ARG A 82 23.41 6.64 18.59
N ARG A 83 23.71 6.27 17.35
CA ARG A 83 22.88 5.38 16.51
C ARG A 83 23.13 3.90 16.77
N GLY A 84 24.06 3.56 17.67
CA GLY A 84 24.46 2.18 17.95
C GLY A 84 25.16 1.48 16.78
N LEU A 85 25.64 2.21 15.77
CA LEU A 85 26.30 1.65 14.57
C LEU A 85 27.71 1.08 14.85
N ASP A 86 28.18 1.21 16.09
CA ASP A 86 29.37 0.61 16.66
C ASP A 86 29.14 -0.81 17.20
N LYS A 87 27.89 -1.21 17.44
CA LYS A 87 27.55 -2.53 18.00
C LYS A 87 27.41 -3.60 16.91
N PRO A 88 27.66 -4.89 17.23
CA PRO A 88 27.40 -6.00 16.30
C PRO A 88 25.95 -6.02 15.84
N PHE A 89 25.71 -6.34 14.56
CA PHE A 89 24.36 -6.33 13.97
C PHE A 89 23.37 -7.19 14.74
N LEU A 90 23.77 -8.38 15.19
CA LEU A 90 22.90 -9.29 15.94
C LEU A 90 22.33 -8.65 17.23
N VAL A 91 23.12 -7.82 17.91
CA VAL A 91 22.63 -7.11 19.11
C VAL A 91 21.63 -6.03 18.71
N ARG A 92 21.92 -5.29 17.64
CA ARG A 92 21.03 -4.23 17.13
C ARG A 92 19.73 -4.79 16.56
N SER A 93 19.76 -5.94 15.87
CA SER A 93 18.56 -6.56 15.31
C SER A 93 17.58 -7.01 16.38
N LEU A 94 18.07 -7.47 17.54
CA LEU A 94 17.24 -7.77 18.70
C LEU A 94 16.64 -6.51 19.35
N ILE A 95 17.39 -5.40 19.37
CA ILE A 95 16.87 -4.11 19.81
C ILE A 95 15.77 -3.65 18.85
N TYR A 96 16.03 -3.66 17.53
CA TYR A 96 15.04 -3.32 16.51
C TYR A 96 13.79 -4.20 16.58
N LEU A 97 13.95 -5.49 16.88
CA LEU A 97 12.82 -6.40 17.08
C LEU A 97 11.98 -5.98 18.29
N ARG A 98 12.62 -5.71 19.43
CA ARG A 98 11.93 -5.20 20.63
C ARG A 98 11.19 -3.90 20.33
N ASP A 99 11.88 -2.96 19.71
CA ASP A 99 11.37 -1.63 19.37
C ASP A 99 10.17 -1.74 18.42
N ALA A 100 10.26 -2.59 17.39
CA ALA A 100 9.15 -2.89 16.47
C ALA A 100 7.95 -3.53 17.18
N LEU A 101 8.17 -4.53 18.05
CA LEU A 101 7.10 -5.20 18.80
C LEU A 101 6.44 -4.28 19.84
N THR A 102 7.16 -3.28 20.34
CA THR A 102 6.63 -2.26 21.27
C THR A 102 6.12 -1.00 20.57
N LEU A 103 6.19 -0.95 19.23
CA LEU A 103 5.85 0.19 18.39
C LEU A 103 6.65 1.48 18.72
N ASP A 104 7.83 1.33 19.31
CA ASP A 104 8.79 2.42 19.51
C ASP A 104 9.74 2.52 18.30
N LEU A 105 9.21 3.00 17.18
CA LEU A 105 9.92 3.03 15.91
C LEU A 105 10.98 4.15 15.81
N GLY A 106 11.17 4.92 16.87
CA GLY A 106 12.15 6.01 16.93
C GLY A 106 11.86 7.18 15.99
N ARG A 107 12.91 7.74 15.39
CA ARG A 107 12.87 8.95 14.57
C ARG A 107 13.32 8.67 13.14
N ALA A 108 12.59 9.23 12.17
CA ALA A 108 12.95 9.20 10.77
C ALA A 108 14.20 10.04 10.50
N MET A 109 15.04 9.57 9.57
CA MET A 109 16.26 10.27 9.15
C MET A 109 15.93 11.43 8.20
N TYR A 110 15.03 11.20 7.25
CA TYR A 110 14.75 12.12 6.14
C TYR A 110 13.32 12.63 6.10
N LEU A 111 12.36 11.84 6.59
CA LEU A 111 10.95 12.20 6.57
C LEU A 111 10.57 13.01 7.80
N GLN A 112 9.62 13.93 7.61
CA GLN A 112 8.95 14.65 8.68
C GLN A 112 7.44 14.56 8.45
N SER A 113 6.70 14.69 9.55
CA SER A 113 5.25 14.79 9.55
C SER A 113 4.83 16.18 9.03
N ASP A 114 3.57 16.35 8.66
CA ASP A 114 3.05 17.65 8.23
C ASP A 114 3.10 18.69 9.37
N SER A 115 3.10 18.20 10.62
CA SER A 115 3.38 18.97 11.84
C SER A 115 4.87 19.25 12.13
N GLY A 116 5.79 18.79 11.27
CA GLY A 116 7.24 18.99 11.42
C GLY A 116 7.96 18.02 12.36
N SER A 117 7.27 17.00 12.88
CA SER A 117 7.86 15.98 13.75
C SER A 117 8.63 14.92 12.96
N ARG A 118 9.79 14.51 13.47
CA ARG A 118 10.55 13.36 12.94
C ARG A 118 10.17 12.04 13.59
N GLN A 119 9.24 12.00 14.55
CA GLN A 119 8.87 10.74 15.20
C GLN A 119 8.10 9.84 14.21
N VAL A 120 8.58 8.61 14.00
CA VAL A 120 8.01 7.68 13.00
C VAL A 120 6.55 7.38 13.30
N LYS A 121 6.19 7.19 14.56
CA LYS A 121 4.79 6.97 14.99
C LYS A 121 3.86 8.10 14.54
N ILE A 122 4.28 9.35 14.69
CA ILE A 122 3.47 10.52 14.30
C ILE A 122 3.32 10.57 12.78
N ILE A 123 4.41 10.36 12.04
CA ILE A 123 4.39 10.32 10.57
C ILE A 123 3.40 9.24 10.08
N ILE A 124 3.44 8.04 10.65
CA ILE A 124 2.53 6.95 10.27
C ILE A 124 1.08 7.33 10.60
N LEU A 125 0.81 7.86 11.80
CA LEU A 125 -0.55 8.20 12.22
C LEU A 125 -1.17 9.35 11.40
N GLU A 126 -0.37 10.27 10.87
CA GLU A 126 -0.86 11.32 9.97
C GLU A 126 -1.16 10.78 8.55
N ARG A 127 -0.37 9.83 8.05
CA ARG A 127 -0.52 9.29 6.69
C ARG A 127 -1.56 8.17 6.60
N LEU A 128 -1.61 7.29 7.61
CA LEU A 128 -2.41 6.06 7.60
C LEU A 128 -3.90 6.31 7.30
N PRO A 129 -4.60 7.28 7.92
CA PRO A 129 -6.02 7.52 7.63
C PRO A 129 -6.26 7.90 6.16
N GLN A 130 -5.34 8.68 5.58
CA GLN A 130 -5.45 9.13 4.19
C GLN A 130 -5.19 7.98 3.22
N THR A 131 -4.20 7.13 3.52
CA THR A 131 -3.93 5.92 2.75
C THR A 131 -5.12 4.97 2.79
N VAL A 132 -5.65 4.66 3.98
CA VAL A 132 -6.85 3.84 4.15
C VAL A 132 -8.03 4.42 3.38
N MET A 133 -8.28 5.73 3.50
CA MET A 133 -9.38 6.40 2.79
C MET A 133 -9.25 6.23 1.27
N LEU A 134 -8.08 6.50 0.70
CA LEU A 134 -7.84 6.40 -0.74
C LEU A 134 -7.95 4.95 -1.24
N PHE A 135 -7.19 4.03 -0.65
CA PHE A 135 -7.09 2.66 -1.14
C PHE A 135 -8.33 1.84 -0.85
N THR A 136 -8.99 2.04 0.29
CA THR A 136 -10.28 1.37 0.58
C THR A 136 -11.35 1.85 -0.40
N THR A 137 -11.43 3.16 -0.66
CA THR A 137 -12.38 3.71 -1.64
C THR A 137 -12.10 3.16 -3.04
N SER A 138 -10.84 3.14 -3.46
CA SER A 138 -10.44 2.56 -4.74
C SER A 138 -10.81 1.08 -4.84
N MET A 139 -10.52 0.29 -3.80
CA MET A 139 -10.82 -1.14 -3.74
C MET A 139 -12.33 -1.42 -3.85
N LEU A 140 -13.15 -0.65 -3.13
CA LEU A 140 -14.62 -0.77 -3.20
C LEU A 140 -15.12 -0.50 -4.62
N ILE A 141 -14.71 0.63 -5.22
CA ILE A 141 -15.12 0.99 -6.58
C ILE A 141 -14.66 -0.09 -7.57
N HIS A 142 -13.39 -0.50 -7.49
CA HIS A 142 -12.84 -1.55 -8.35
C HIS A 142 -13.60 -2.85 -8.23
N PHE A 143 -13.88 -3.30 -7.02
CA PHE A 143 -14.59 -4.55 -6.78
C PHE A 143 -15.95 -4.54 -7.47
N PHE A 144 -16.77 -3.51 -7.23
CA PHE A 144 -18.10 -3.43 -7.82
C PHE A 144 -18.05 -3.29 -9.34
N VAL A 145 -17.16 -2.43 -9.85
CA VAL A 145 -16.98 -2.25 -11.30
C VAL A 145 -16.59 -3.57 -11.97
N ASN A 146 -15.58 -4.27 -11.43
CA ASN A 146 -15.11 -5.55 -11.98
C ASN A 146 -16.17 -6.64 -11.87
N LEU A 147 -16.94 -6.68 -10.78
CA LEU A 147 -18.02 -7.63 -10.57
C LEU A 147 -19.13 -7.44 -11.60
N PHE A 148 -19.66 -6.22 -11.72
CA PHE A 148 -20.78 -5.93 -12.62
C PHE A 148 -20.35 -6.00 -14.08
N MET A 149 -19.20 -5.44 -14.44
CA MET A 149 -18.70 -5.48 -15.81
C MET A 149 -18.27 -6.89 -16.19
N GLY A 150 -17.60 -7.63 -15.31
CA GLY A 150 -17.25 -9.02 -15.54
C GLY A 150 -18.46 -9.91 -15.77
N LEU A 151 -19.53 -9.72 -14.98
CA LEU A 151 -20.81 -10.42 -15.18
C LEU A 151 -21.45 -10.05 -16.53
N TYR A 152 -21.43 -8.76 -16.89
CA TYR A 152 -21.96 -8.30 -18.17
C TYR A 152 -21.21 -8.93 -19.35
N LEU A 153 -19.87 -8.94 -19.31
CA LEU A 153 -19.03 -9.52 -20.34
C LEU A 153 -19.20 -11.05 -20.45
N ALA A 154 -19.34 -11.75 -19.32
CA ALA A 154 -19.60 -13.19 -19.31
C ALA A 154 -20.95 -13.56 -19.97
N ARG A 155 -21.98 -12.74 -19.78
CA ARG A 155 -23.30 -12.94 -20.44
C ARG A 155 -23.24 -12.69 -21.94
N HIS A 156 -22.35 -11.80 -22.39
CA HIS A 156 -22.16 -11.44 -23.79
C HIS A 156 -20.84 -11.99 -24.32
N TYR A 157 -20.57 -13.26 -24.01
CA TYR A 157 -19.36 -13.95 -24.43
C TYR A 157 -19.16 -13.85 -25.94
N GLY A 158 -17.94 -13.48 -26.36
CA GLY A 158 -17.59 -13.33 -27.77
C GLY A 158 -18.07 -12.04 -28.44
N SER A 159 -18.77 -11.16 -27.72
CA SER A 159 -19.11 -9.82 -28.19
C SER A 159 -17.87 -8.96 -28.47
N PHE A 160 -18.04 -7.87 -29.22
CA PHE A 160 -16.96 -6.92 -29.46
C PHE A 160 -16.38 -6.36 -28.15
N LEU A 161 -17.23 -6.03 -27.17
CA LEU A 161 -16.79 -5.54 -25.87
C LEU A 161 -15.98 -6.60 -25.11
N ASP A 162 -16.42 -7.85 -25.13
CA ASP A 162 -15.68 -8.96 -24.51
C ASP A 162 -14.26 -9.10 -25.10
N LYS A 163 -14.16 -9.11 -26.43
CA LYS A 163 -12.88 -9.15 -27.14
C LYS A 163 -11.99 -7.94 -26.84
N LEU A 164 -12.58 -6.74 -26.74
CA LEU A 164 -11.86 -5.51 -26.43
C LEU A 164 -11.24 -5.57 -25.02
N PHE A 165 -11.99 -6.03 -24.02
CA PHE A 165 -11.48 -6.17 -22.65
C PHE A 165 -10.35 -7.18 -22.55
N ILE A 166 -10.46 -8.30 -23.28
CA ILE A 166 -9.38 -9.29 -23.37
C ILE A 166 -8.13 -8.65 -24.00
N ALA A 167 -8.30 -7.97 -25.14
CA ALA A 167 -7.20 -7.33 -25.86
C ALA A 167 -6.51 -6.21 -25.06
N LEU A 168 -7.25 -5.48 -24.22
CA LEU A 168 -6.73 -4.40 -23.38
C LEU A 168 -6.26 -4.88 -22.01
N SER A 169 -6.52 -6.12 -21.59
CA SER A 169 -6.06 -6.65 -20.31
C SER A 169 -4.54 -6.51 -20.05
N PRO A 170 -3.62 -6.57 -21.05
CA PRO A 170 -2.20 -6.35 -20.82
C PRO A 170 -1.87 -4.90 -20.40
N THR A 171 -2.72 -3.92 -20.70
CA THR A 171 -2.49 -2.53 -20.26
C THR A 171 -2.48 -2.41 -18.74
N SER A 172 -3.18 -3.32 -18.05
CA SER A 172 -3.21 -3.37 -16.58
C SER A 172 -1.88 -3.78 -15.92
N VAL A 173 -0.86 -4.13 -16.69
CA VAL A 173 0.51 -4.33 -16.16
C VAL A 173 1.15 -2.99 -15.76
N ILE A 174 0.68 -1.88 -16.34
CA ILE A 174 1.16 -0.55 -16.01
C ILE A 174 0.69 -0.20 -14.57
N PRO A 175 1.61 0.16 -13.66
CA PRO A 175 1.24 0.50 -12.28
C PRO A 175 0.35 1.74 -12.20
N GLY A 176 -0.52 1.80 -11.18
CA GLY A 176 -1.40 2.94 -10.92
C GLY A 176 -0.66 4.27 -10.91
N TRP A 177 0.43 4.38 -10.15
CA TRP A 177 1.22 5.61 -10.06
C TRP A 177 1.69 6.14 -11.42
N SER A 178 1.94 5.26 -12.40
CA SER A 178 2.34 5.66 -13.75
C SER A 178 1.19 6.33 -14.50
N TYR A 179 -0.04 5.80 -14.40
CA TYR A 179 -1.24 6.49 -14.88
C TYR A 179 -1.44 7.84 -14.18
N GLY A 180 -1.14 7.91 -12.88
CA GLY A 180 -1.21 9.14 -12.10
C GLY A 180 -0.38 10.28 -12.71
N ILE A 181 0.83 9.98 -13.21
CA ILE A 181 1.69 10.97 -13.87
C ILE A 181 1.01 11.54 -15.13
N PHE A 182 0.46 10.69 -16.00
CA PHE A 182 -0.25 11.14 -17.20
C PHE A 182 -1.50 11.93 -16.87
N LEU A 183 -2.26 11.48 -15.87
CA LEU A 183 -3.46 12.17 -15.41
C LEU A 183 -3.13 13.57 -14.86
N ILE A 184 -2.06 13.72 -14.08
CA ILE A 184 -1.59 15.03 -13.62
C ILE A 184 -1.16 15.89 -14.82
N LEU A 185 -0.40 15.35 -15.77
CA LEU A 185 0.02 16.10 -16.96
C LEU A 185 -1.17 16.63 -17.76
N ILE A 186 -2.20 15.81 -17.95
CA ILE A 186 -3.40 16.19 -18.72
C ILE A 186 -4.28 17.15 -17.91
N PHE A 187 -4.72 16.74 -16.72
CA PHE A 187 -5.78 17.44 -15.99
C PHE A 187 -5.28 18.60 -15.13
N TYR A 188 -4.06 18.53 -14.62
CA TYR A 188 -3.45 19.63 -13.89
C TYR A 188 -2.63 20.52 -14.84
N SER A 189 -1.63 19.96 -15.54
CA SER A 189 -0.67 20.80 -16.28
C SER A 189 -1.20 21.38 -17.58
N TRP A 190 -2.08 20.67 -18.31
CA TRP A 190 -2.60 21.17 -19.59
C TRP A 190 -3.97 21.82 -19.44
N LEU A 191 -4.91 21.14 -18.78
CA LEU A 191 -6.29 21.59 -18.64
C LEU A 191 -6.54 22.50 -17.42
N HIS A 192 -5.67 22.47 -16.40
CA HIS A 192 -5.80 23.28 -15.18
C HIS A 192 -7.13 23.09 -14.42
N VAL A 193 -7.72 21.89 -14.50
CA VAL A 193 -9.03 21.59 -13.90
C VAL A 193 -8.95 20.84 -12.57
N LEU A 194 -7.92 20.02 -12.36
CA LEU A 194 -7.76 19.19 -11.18
C LEU A 194 -6.41 19.43 -10.50
N PRO A 195 -6.32 19.27 -9.17
CA PRO A 195 -5.09 19.52 -8.43
C PRO A 195 -4.09 18.38 -8.65
N PRO A 196 -2.77 18.65 -8.54
CA PRO A 196 -1.73 17.65 -8.78
C PRO A 196 -1.51 16.69 -7.60
N GLY A 197 -1.98 17.07 -6.40
CA GLY A 197 -1.78 16.34 -5.15
C GLY A 197 -2.20 17.17 -3.94
N GLY A 198 -1.97 16.65 -2.73
CA GLY A 198 -2.50 17.22 -1.49
C GLY A 198 -3.84 16.60 -1.08
N ILE A 199 -4.34 16.96 0.10
CA ILE A 199 -5.62 16.47 0.64
C ILE A 199 -6.75 17.45 0.33
N VAL A 200 -6.46 18.75 0.36
CA VAL A 200 -7.40 19.85 0.11
C VAL A 200 -6.67 21.03 -0.53
N ASP A 201 -7.44 21.99 -1.05
CA ASP A 201 -6.92 23.25 -1.58
C ASP A 201 -6.18 24.04 -0.47
N VAL A 202 -5.24 24.90 -0.88
CA VAL A 202 -4.45 25.73 0.05
C VAL A 202 -4.84 27.21 -0.14
N PRO A 203 -5.26 27.92 0.92
CA PRO A 203 -5.45 27.45 2.30
C PRO A 203 -6.64 26.47 2.45
N PRO A 204 -6.63 25.58 3.45
CA PRO A 204 -7.73 24.65 3.70
C PRO A 204 -9.06 25.38 3.88
N PRO A 205 -10.15 24.95 3.21
CA PRO A 205 -11.47 25.53 3.43
C PRO A 205 -11.92 25.38 4.88
N GLU A 206 -12.42 26.45 5.49
CA GLU A 206 -12.89 26.45 6.88
C GLU A 206 -14.25 25.75 7.03
N ASP A 207 -15.12 25.90 6.04
CA ASP A 207 -16.43 25.26 6.02
C ASP A 207 -16.30 23.73 5.82
N PRO A 208 -16.93 22.90 6.67
CA PRO A 208 -16.81 21.44 6.59
C PRO A 208 -17.28 20.84 5.26
N ILE A 209 -18.30 21.43 4.63
CA ILE A 209 -18.83 20.95 3.36
C ILE A 209 -17.83 21.27 2.24
N LEU A 210 -17.33 22.50 2.19
CA LEU A 210 -16.29 22.90 1.23
C LEU A 210 -15.00 22.09 1.42
N TYR A 211 -14.63 21.79 2.66
CA TYR A 211 -13.50 20.91 2.96
C TYR A 211 -13.72 19.52 2.35
N SER A 212 -14.88 18.91 2.57
CA SER A 212 -15.19 17.58 2.05
C SER A 212 -15.21 17.53 0.51
N LEU A 213 -15.74 18.56 -0.14
CA LEU A 213 -15.73 18.68 -1.60
C LEU A 213 -14.30 18.84 -2.13
N SER A 214 -13.47 19.60 -1.42
CA SER A 214 -12.05 19.73 -1.75
C SER A 214 -11.34 18.39 -1.64
N VAL A 215 -11.60 17.59 -0.58
CA VAL A 215 -11.06 16.23 -0.45
C VAL A 215 -11.48 15.36 -1.63
N LEU A 216 -12.76 15.34 -1.98
CA LEU A 216 -13.24 14.55 -3.12
C LEU A 216 -12.56 14.96 -4.42
N LYS A 217 -12.39 16.27 -4.67
CA LYS A 217 -11.68 16.80 -5.84
C LYS A 217 -10.22 16.32 -5.89
N HIS A 218 -9.52 16.32 -4.76
CA HIS A 218 -8.13 15.85 -4.66
C HIS A 218 -7.98 14.33 -4.79
N MET A 219 -9.04 13.57 -4.49
CA MET A 219 -9.05 12.11 -4.68
C MET A 219 -9.24 11.69 -6.14
N ILE A 220 -9.77 12.55 -7.03
CA ILE A 220 -10.15 12.16 -8.40
C ILE A 220 -8.99 11.54 -9.17
N LEU A 221 -7.85 12.24 -9.26
CA LEU A 221 -6.70 11.76 -10.02
C LEU A 221 -6.09 10.47 -9.45
N PRO A 222 -5.77 10.36 -8.16
CA PRO A 222 -5.21 9.13 -7.61
C PRO A 222 -6.21 7.96 -7.66
N LEU A 223 -7.51 8.18 -7.40
CA LEU A 223 -8.51 7.13 -7.55
C LEU A 223 -8.61 6.65 -9.01
N ALA A 224 -8.72 7.57 -9.97
CA ALA A 224 -8.80 7.21 -11.38
C ALA A 224 -7.55 6.45 -11.85
N SER A 225 -6.36 6.86 -11.38
CA SER A 225 -5.08 6.19 -11.65
C SER A 225 -5.10 4.71 -11.23
N TRP A 226 -5.53 4.43 -9.99
CA TRP A 226 -5.65 3.06 -9.51
C TRP A 226 -6.76 2.30 -10.24
N ILE A 227 -7.90 2.95 -10.47
CA ILE A 227 -9.04 2.33 -11.16
C ILE A 227 -8.64 1.90 -12.59
N ILE A 228 -8.04 2.79 -13.36
CA ILE A 228 -7.62 2.51 -14.75
C ILE A 228 -6.60 1.38 -14.78
N SER A 229 -5.62 1.39 -13.89
CA SER A 229 -4.57 0.37 -13.82
C SER A 229 -5.15 -1.04 -13.67
N GLY A 230 -6.09 -1.26 -12.74
CA GLY A 230 -6.67 -2.59 -12.54
C GLY A 230 -7.88 -2.93 -13.41
N PHE A 231 -8.39 -1.99 -14.22
CA PHE A 231 -9.74 -2.09 -14.81
C PHE A 231 -9.90 -3.29 -15.75
N PHE A 232 -9.10 -3.37 -16.81
CA PHE A 232 -9.28 -4.39 -17.85
C PHE A 232 -9.00 -5.79 -17.34
N LEU A 233 -7.88 -5.98 -16.63
CA LEU A 233 -7.53 -7.27 -16.06
C LEU A 233 -8.52 -7.72 -14.97
N GLY A 234 -8.99 -6.82 -14.11
CA GLY A 234 -9.97 -7.13 -13.08
C GLY A 234 -11.33 -7.56 -13.64
N CYS A 235 -11.81 -6.85 -14.66
CA CYS A 235 -13.03 -7.22 -15.40
C CYS A 235 -12.87 -8.56 -16.12
N TYR A 236 -11.73 -8.77 -16.80
CA TYR A 236 -11.41 -10.03 -17.47
C TYR A 236 -11.35 -11.22 -16.50
N GLY A 237 -10.75 -11.05 -15.32
CA GLY A 237 -10.69 -12.06 -14.28
C GLY A 237 -12.08 -12.45 -13.77
N SER A 238 -12.90 -11.46 -13.43
CA SER A 238 -14.29 -11.67 -12.97
C SER A 238 -15.14 -12.35 -14.06
N ARG A 239 -15.00 -11.92 -15.31
CA ARG A 239 -15.67 -12.53 -16.48
C ARG A 239 -15.28 -13.99 -16.65
N THR A 240 -13.98 -14.30 -16.60
CA THR A 240 -13.47 -15.68 -16.73
C THR A 240 -14.01 -16.56 -15.62
N PHE A 241 -14.09 -16.02 -14.40
CA PHE A 241 -14.65 -16.71 -13.26
C PHE A 241 -16.12 -17.10 -13.48
N PHE A 242 -16.97 -16.18 -13.94
CA PHE A 242 -18.37 -16.48 -14.22
C PHE A 242 -18.56 -17.51 -15.35
N LEU A 243 -17.69 -17.50 -16.36
CA LEU A 243 -17.78 -18.45 -17.46
C LEU A 243 -17.46 -19.88 -17.03
N ILE A 244 -16.43 -20.07 -16.18
CA ILE A 244 -16.09 -21.39 -15.63
C ILE A 244 -17.31 -22.00 -14.91
N PHE A 245 -17.96 -21.23 -14.02
CA PHE A 245 -19.16 -21.70 -13.33
C PHE A 245 -20.34 -21.93 -14.27
N SER A 246 -20.41 -21.21 -15.40
CA SER A 246 -21.50 -21.38 -16.37
C SER A 246 -21.43 -22.66 -17.18
N THR A 247 -20.26 -23.31 -17.20
CA THR A 247 -19.98 -24.56 -17.93
C THR A 247 -19.97 -25.81 -17.04
N GLU A 248 -20.34 -25.68 -15.77
CA GLU A 248 -20.39 -26.80 -14.83
C GLU A 248 -21.57 -27.75 -15.11
N ASP A 249 -21.38 -29.05 -14.84
CA ASP A 249 -22.36 -30.12 -15.15
C ASP A 249 -23.75 -29.86 -14.54
N TYR A 250 -23.79 -29.30 -13.34
CA TYR A 250 -25.05 -29.01 -12.65
C TYR A 250 -25.82 -27.85 -13.33
N VAL A 251 -25.14 -26.98 -14.08
CA VAL A 251 -25.76 -25.92 -14.88
C VAL A 251 -26.35 -26.52 -16.16
N GLU A 252 -25.61 -27.39 -16.84
CA GLU A 252 -26.09 -28.10 -18.02
C GLU A 252 -27.29 -29.00 -17.70
N ALA A 253 -27.27 -29.70 -16.56
CA ALA A 253 -28.42 -30.45 -16.08
C ALA A 253 -29.65 -29.56 -15.80
N ALA A 254 -29.44 -28.33 -15.31
CA ALA A 254 -30.52 -27.37 -15.12
C ALA A 254 -31.08 -26.84 -16.44
N ARG A 255 -30.22 -26.60 -17.45
CA ARG A 255 -30.65 -26.26 -18.82
C ARG A 255 -31.49 -27.37 -19.43
N ALA A 256 -31.05 -28.63 -19.33
CA ALA A 256 -31.76 -29.79 -19.84
C ALA A 256 -33.15 -29.99 -19.19
N LYS A 257 -33.29 -29.60 -17.90
CA LYS A 257 -34.57 -29.60 -17.18
C LYS A 257 -35.50 -28.43 -17.56
N GLY A 258 -35.10 -27.56 -18.49
CA GLY A 258 -35.91 -26.42 -18.93
C GLY A 258 -35.98 -25.29 -17.91
N VAL A 259 -35.02 -25.18 -16.99
CA VAL A 259 -35.00 -24.11 -15.99
C VAL A 259 -34.89 -22.74 -16.70
N PRO A 260 -35.68 -21.72 -16.31
CA PRO A 260 -35.62 -20.42 -16.96
C PRO A 260 -34.22 -19.78 -16.89
N PRO A 261 -33.74 -19.08 -17.95
CA PRO A 261 -32.38 -18.52 -18.00
C PRO A 261 -32.02 -17.62 -16.81
N ARG A 262 -32.95 -16.78 -16.36
CA ARG A 262 -32.77 -15.92 -15.18
C ARG A 262 -32.52 -16.71 -13.89
N LEU A 263 -33.16 -17.88 -13.75
CA LEU A 263 -32.98 -18.74 -12.59
C LEU A 263 -31.65 -19.48 -12.67
N ILE A 264 -31.27 -19.97 -13.86
CA ILE A 264 -29.95 -20.56 -14.12
C ILE A 264 -28.86 -19.57 -13.71
N GLU A 265 -28.93 -18.36 -14.23
CA GLU A 265 -27.95 -17.32 -13.98
C GLU A 265 -27.85 -16.95 -12.48
N ARG A 266 -28.97 -16.63 -11.83
CA ARG A 266 -28.95 -16.18 -10.42
C ARG A 266 -28.65 -17.30 -9.44
N ARG A 267 -29.23 -18.48 -9.64
CA ARG A 267 -29.21 -19.56 -8.63
C ARG A 267 -28.13 -20.59 -8.90
N TYR A 268 -27.83 -20.90 -10.15
CA TYR A 268 -26.89 -21.94 -10.54
C TYR A 268 -25.52 -21.34 -10.91
N ILE A 269 -25.42 -20.11 -11.41
CA ILE A 269 -24.11 -19.50 -11.75
C ILE A 269 -23.64 -18.53 -10.67
N LEU A 270 -24.41 -17.45 -10.42
CA LEU A 270 -23.99 -16.38 -9.52
C LEU A 270 -23.78 -16.85 -8.09
N ARG A 271 -24.78 -17.51 -7.49
CA ARG A 271 -24.69 -17.96 -6.08
C ARG A 271 -23.48 -18.88 -5.82
N PRO A 272 -23.21 -19.91 -6.63
CA PRO A 272 -22.02 -20.74 -6.45
C PRO A 272 -20.70 -20.01 -6.71
N ALA A 273 -20.69 -18.97 -7.56
CA ALA A 273 -19.50 -18.16 -7.82
C ALA A 273 -19.19 -17.13 -6.70
N LEU A 274 -20.16 -16.77 -5.85
CA LEU A 274 -19.98 -15.74 -4.83
C LEU A 274 -18.93 -16.03 -3.75
N PRO A 275 -18.79 -17.24 -3.17
CA PRO A 275 -17.85 -17.46 -2.06
C PRO A 275 -16.39 -17.04 -2.36
N PRO A 276 -15.78 -17.45 -3.49
CA PRO A 276 -14.42 -16.99 -3.85
C PRO A 276 -14.37 -15.50 -4.22
N ILE A 277 -15.43 -14.94 -4.82
CA ILE A 277 -15.51 -13.49 -5.09
C ILE A 277 -15.50 -12.69 -3.77
N VAL A 278 -16.32 -13.10 -2.80
CA VAL A 278 -16.41 -12.47 -1.46
C VAL A 278 -15.11 -12.65 -0.70
N THR A 279 -14.44 -13.81 -0.84
CA THR A 279 -13.14 -14.05 -0.21
C THR A 279 -12.07 -13.10 -0.76
N ASN A 280 -11.99 -12.94 -2.08
CA ASN A 280 -11.07 -11.99 -2.69
C ASN A 280 -11.39 -10.54 -2.29
N PHE A 281 -12.67 -10.19 -2.20
CA PHE A 281 -13.09 -8.88 -1.69
C PHE A 281 -12.63 -8.64 -0.26
N ALA A 282 -12.85 -9.61 0.64
CA ALA A 282 -12.44 -9.50 2.03
C ALA A 282 -10.91 -9.38 2.17
N LEU A 283 -10.15 -10.18 1.41
CA LEU A 283 -8.69 -10.09 1.39
C LEU A 283 -8.21 -8.75 0.83
N GLY A 284 -8.82 -8.24 -0.23
CA GLY A 284 -8.47 -6.94 -0.79
C GLY A 284 -8.82 -5.77 0.13
N LEU A 285 -9.93 -5.83 0.87
CA LEU A 285 -10.25 -4.87 1.93
C LEU A 285 -9.25 -4.92 3.09
N ILE A 286 -8.79 -6.11 3.49
CA ILE A 286 -7.74 -6.23 4.52
C ILE A 286 -6.42 -5.63 4.03
N GLY A 287 -6.14 -5.76 2.73
CA GLY A 287 -4.93 -5.24 2.09
C GLY A 287 -5.01 -3.77 1.64
N SER A 288 -6.15 -3.08 1.81
CA SER A 288 -6.33 -1.72 1.30
C SER A 288 -5.85 -0.66 2.30
N TRP A 289 -4.54 -0.55 2.51
CA TRP A 289 -3.89 0.47 3.35
C TRP A 289 -2.41 0.64 3.02
#